data_AF-A0A643JP99-F1
#
_entry.id   AF-A0A643JP99-F1
#
_cell.length_a   1.000
_cell.length_b   1.000
_cell.length_c   1.000
_cell.angle_alpha   90.00
_cell.angle_beta   90.00
_cell.angle_gamma   90.00
#
_symmetry.space_group_name_H-M   'P 1'
#
loop_
_entity.id
_entity.type
_entity.pdbx_description
1 polymer ?
#
loop_
_entity_poly.entity_id
_entity_poly.type
_entity_poly.pdbx_seq_one_letter_code
_entity_poly.pdbx_strand_id
1 'polypeptide(L)'
;MTERPNIVWITLESTRADHTTMGGYDRETTPNLQRIADSDGGRYFSECFSHGIWTLASSASILTATYPSHHGAGMTGDAIPPVLKTVAERFQQSGYDTACISPNSHLSAATGLDRGFDEFVWLSKSTLRESVGLKTILSYVWNIQSHGGGLTLDTRKHGTDYMLNELALRWLRERQTKSDPLFLYLHYGGPHHPYSPPDRHLEKFARDTGMSLKEIKEIGLDHHENLYEHMAASTPFSDEEWRALAALYDGEISHVDELVGELFDTVQSLDIGETIFVITADHGELFGESGLLAHQLVTNDAVSHVPLITHGLNAALAYEGELVQHADVMTTLLGLVDAPTDGTQGVDLRMDHRDVAVVQRGADRCQQNVDKLVELNPAFDASRFPSSTLTALFSSEFKYQHSDDGTELFHLPDETTDVSTEFPTVKSDFDTAFHEWVETQGTPVTDQRQTGRFTDEMRAQLADLGYLVD
;
A
#
# COMPACT_ATOMS: atom_id res chain seq x y z
N MET A 1 7.28 -5.08 35.32
CA MET A 1 6.98 -4.33 34.09
C MET A 1 6.67 -5.40 33.07
N THR A 2 5.48 -5.35 32.47
CA THR A 2 5.20 -6.20 31.30
C THR A 2 6.24 -5.88 30.23
N GLU A 3 6.76 -6.91 29.58
CA GLU A 3 7.73 -6.76 28.50
C GLU A 3 7.08 -5.97 27.35
N ARG A 4 7.82 -5.04 26.73
CA ARG A 4 7.27 -4.23 25.63
C ARG A 4 7.20 -5.10 24.37
N PRO A 5 6.09 -5.09 23.61
CA PRO A 5 5.96 -5.95 22.45
C PRO A 5 6.87 -5.50 21.31
N ASN A 6 7.32 -6.47 20.52
CA ASN A 6 7.84 -6.23 19.18
C ASN A 6 6.70 -5.81 18.25
N ILE A 7 7.02 -5.00 17.24
CA ILE A 7 6.09 -4.53 16.23
C ILE A 7 6.58 -4.98 14.86
N VAL A 8 5.76 -5.77 14.16
CA VAL A 8 6.00 -6.17 12.76
C VAL A 8 4.89 -5.59 11.90
N TRP A 9 5.24 -4.59 11.10
CA TRP A 9 4.35 -3.98 10.12
C TRP A 9 4.64 -4.58 8.74
N ILE A 10 3.59 -5.07 8.08
CA ILE A 10 3.65 -5.70 6.77
C ILE A 10 2.72 -4.94 5.81
N THR A 11 3.28 -4.39 4.74
CA THR A 11 2.54 -3.75 3.65
C THR A 11 2.61 -4.62 2.40
N LEU A 12 1.46 -4.88 1.77
CA LEU A 12 1.29 -5.57 0.51
C LEU A 12 1.02 -4.51 -0.56
N GLU A 13 1.98 -4.24 -1.44
CA GLU A 13 1.90 -3.19 -2.46
C GLU A 13 0.63 -3.35 -3.32
N SER A 14 -0.21 -2.31 -3.40
CA SER A 14 -1.39 -2.30 -4.30
C SER A 14 -2.48 -3.35 -4.05
N THR A 15 -2.56 -4.00 -2.88
CA THR A 15 -3.65 -4.97 -2.59
C THR A 15 -4.98 -4.30 -2.23
N ARG A 16 -6.01 -4.57 -3.02
CA ARG A 16 -7.40 -4.18 -2.75
C ARG A 16 -8.06 -5.02 -1.66
N ALA A 17 -8.90 -4.40 -0.84
CA ALA A 17 -9.69 -5.12 0.16
C ALA A 17 -10.66 -6.14 -0.46
N ASP A 18 -11.36 -5.77 -1.55
CA ASP A 18 -12.38 -6.58 -2.23
C ASP A 18 -11.82 -7.74 -3.08
N HIS A 19 -10.49 -7.85 -3.21
CA HIS A 19 -9.80 -9.00 -3.79
C HIS A 19 -9.19 -9.93 -2.73
N THR A 20 -9.47 -9.69 -1.45
CA THR A 20 -9.11 -10.62 -0.39
C THR A 20 -10.28 -11.55 -0.09
N THR A 21 -9.97 -12.81 0.22
CA THR A 21 -10.50 -13.47 1.43
C THR A 21 -11.68 -12.77 2.11
N MET A 22 -11.27 -11.77 2.90
CA MET A 22 -11.96 -11.21 4.07
C MET A 22 -12.87 -10.07 3.64
N GLY A 23 -12.52 -9.41 2.53
CA GLY A 23 -13.39 -8.48 1.82
C GLY A 23 -14.53 -9.16 1.06
N GLY A 24 -14.70 -10.49 1.16
CA GLY A 24 -15.82 -11.21 0.56
C GLY A 24 -15.60 -11.59 -0.90
N TYR A 25 -14.34 -11.61 -1.37
CA TYR A 25 -14.00 -12.04 -2.71
C TYR A 25 -14.39 -13.51 -2.94
N ASP A 26 -14.87 -13.84 -4.13
CA ASP A 26 -15.36 -15.18 -4.45
C ASP A 26 -14.23 -16.21 -4.59
N ARG A 27 -13.00 -15.75 -4.84
CA ARG A 27 -11.79 -16.55 -4.96
C ARG A 27 -11.00 -16.57 -3.65
N GLU A 28 -10.45 -17.73 -3.32
CA GLU A 28 -9.60 -17.93 -2.14
C GLU A 28 -8.17 -17.40 -2.38
N THR A 29 -8.04 -16.07 -2.44
CA THR A 29 -6.77 -15.36 -2.67
C THR A 29 -5.92 -15.27 -1.41
N THR A 30 -6.53 -15.12 -0.23
CA THR A 30 -5.81 -14.83 1.03
C THR A 30 -6.19 -15.71 2.23
N PRO A 31 -6.05 -17.05 2.12
CA PRO A 31 -6.41 -17.96 3.21
C PRO A 31 -5.52 -17.82 4.46
N ASN A 32 -4.25 -17.40 4.34
CA ASN A 32 -3.40 -17.18 5.53
C ASN A 32 -3.78 -15.89 6.25
N LEU A 33 -4.08 -14.81 5.52
CA LEU A 33 -4.62 -13.60 6.12
C LEU A 33 -5.92 -13.88 6.88
N GLN A 34 -6.85 -14.67 6.30
CA GLN A 34 -8.06 -15.11 7.01
C GLN A 34 -7.71 -15.80 8.32
N ARG A 35 -6.80 -16.77 8.26
CA ARG A 35 -6.39 -17.58 9.40
C ARG A 35 -5.79 -16.70 10.51
N ILE A 36 -5.00 -15.69 10.15
CA ILE A 36 -4.43 -14.75 11.12
C ILE A 36 -5.53 -13.88 11.72
N ALA A 37 -6.44 -13.34 10.90
CA ALA A 37 -7.56 -12.52 11.37
C ALA A 37 -8.51 -13.29 12.32
N ASP A 38 -8.77 -14.57 12.06
CA ASP A 38 -9.65 -15.42 12.87
C ASP A 38 -8.97 -16.03 14.10
N SER A 39 -7.65 -15.89 14.23
CA SER A 39 -6.90 -16.47 15.34
C SER A 39 -7.14 -15.74 16.67
N ASP A 40 -6.78 -16.39 17.78
CA ASP A 40 -6.86 -15.77 19.10
C ASP A 40 -5.95 -14.53 19.15
N GLY A 41 -6.55 -13.35 19.23
CA GLY A 41 -5.84 -12.07 19.21
C GLY A 41 -5.73 -11.43 17.82
N GLY A 42 -6.28 -12.07 16.78
CA GLY A 42 -6.49 -11.53 15.44
C GLY A 42 -7.75 -10.67 15.32
N ARG A 43 -7.72 -9.68 14.41
CA ARG A 43 -8.89 -8.90 13.97
C ARG A 43 -8.66 -8.39 12.56
N TYR A 44 -9.67 -8.50 11.72
CA TYR A 44 -9.79 -7.79 10.45
C TYR A 44 -10.62 -6.53 10.66
N PHE A 45 -10.16 -5.40 10.13
CA PHE A 45 -10.94 -4.16 10.03
C PHE A 45 -11.50 -4.06 8.62
N SER A 46 -12.83 -4.09 8.49
CA SER A 46 -13.48 -4.13 7.17
C SER A 46 -13.55 -2.79 6.44
N GLU A 47 -13.11 -1.70 7.07
CA GLU A 47 -13.19 -0.34 6.51
C GLU A 47 -11.85 0.38 6.72
N CYS A 48 -10.76 -0.14 6.13
CA CYS A 48 -9.47 0.54 6.16
C CYS A 48 -9.19 1.30 4.86
N PHE A 49 -8.95 2.61 4.97
CA PHE A 49 -8.63 3.45 3.82
C PHE A 49 -7.20 3.96 3.87
N SER A 50 -6.48 3.80 2.76
CA SER A 50 -5.18 4.41 2.52
C SER A 50 -5.25 5.94 2.56
N HIS A 51 -4.12 6.59 2.79
CA HIS A 51 -4.09 8.06 2.87
C HIS A 51 -3.91 8.72 1.50
N GLY A 52 -3.33 7.99 0.56
CA GLY A 52 -3.12 8.44 -0.81
C GLY A 52 -3.33 7.30 -1.79
N ILE A 53 -3.25 7.64 -3.07
CA ILE A 53 -3.57 6.69 -4.14
C ILE A 53 -2.36 5.93 -4.70
N TRP A 54 -1.18 6.14 -4.11
CA TRP A 54 0.07 5.57 -4.61
C TRP A 54 1.14 5.51 -3.52
N THR A 55 2.14 4.65 -3.71
CA THR A 55 3.11 4.23 -2.68
C THR A 55 3.79 5.36 -1.95
N LEU A 56 4.27 6.40 -2.65
CA LEU A 56 5.02 7.48 -2.01
C LEU A 56 4.17 8.22 -0.98
N ALA A 57 2.95 8.60 -1.36
CA ALA A 57 2.04 9.33 -0.48
C ALA A 57 1.61 8.44 0.70
N SER A 58 1.16 7.22 0.42
CA SER A 58 0.67 6.29 1.43
C SER A 58 1.77 5.84 2.40
N SER A 59 2.94 5.44 1.90
CA SER A 59 4.06 5.03 2.74
C SER A 59 4.60 6.18 3.60
N ALA A 60 4.61 7.42 3.07
CA ALA A 60 4.96 8.58 3.86
C ALA A 60 3.94 8.83 4.99
N SER A 61 2.65 8.65 4.72
CA SER A 61 1.62 8.76 5.76
C SER A 61 1.77 7.67 6.82
N ILE A 62 2.03 6.42 6.42
CA ILE A 62 2.30 5.32 7.34
C ILE A 62 3.53 5.62 8.21
N LEU A 63 4.65 5.99 7.59
CA LEU A 63 5.94 6.18 8.28
C LEU A 63 6.09 7.52 9.00
N THR A 64 5.10 8.40 8.93
CA THR A 64 5.04 9.64 9.73
C THR A 64 3.83 9.70 10.65
N ALA A 65 2.83 8.84 10.44
CA ALA A 65 1.50 8.92 11.01
C ALA A 65 0.84 10.30 10.78
N THR A 66 0.99 10.86 9.57
CA THR A 66 0.43 12.17 9.16
C THR A 66 -0.22 12.08 7.77
N TYR A 67 -1.06 13.04 7.41
CA TYR A 67 -1.73 13.06 6.11
C TYR A 67 -0.83 13.59 4.98
N PRO A 68 -1.12 13.26 3.70
CA PRO A 68 -0.32 13.67 2.56
C PRO A 68 -0.11 15.18 2.42
N SER A 69 -1.16 15.95 2.64
CA SER A 69 -1.10 17.42 2.67
C SER A 69 -0.15 17.95 3.75
N HIS A 70 -0.02 17.26 4.88
CA HIS A 70 0.87 17.66 5.97
C HIS A 70 2.34 17.41 5.65
N HIS A 71 2.66 16.20 5.14
CA HIS A 71 4.03 15.81 4.83
C HIS A 71 4.51 16.18 3.43
N GLY A 72 3.62 16.52 2.50
CA GLY A 72 3.94 17.01 1.15
C GLY A 72 4.49 15.98 0.17
N ALA A 73 5.10 14.89 0.63
CA ALA A 73 5.58 13.79 -0.22
C ALA A 73 4.43 13.14 -1.01
N GLY A 74 4.59 13.06 -2.33
CA GLY A 74 3.57 12.56 -3.25
C GLY A 74 2.41 13.54 -3.53
N MET A 75 2.50 14.76 -2.98
CA MET A 75 1.56 15.85 -3.18
C MET A 75 2.24 17.01 -3.93
N THR A 76 2.94 17.86 -3.20
CA THR A 76 3.65 19.04 -3.73
C THR A 76 5.15 18.80 -3.88
N GLY A 77 5.69 17.73 -3.29
CA GLY A 77 7.10 17.35 -3.36
C GLY A 77 7.31 15.84 -3.36
N ASP A 78 8.57 15.42 -3.42
CA ASP A 78 8.94 14.01 -3.59
C ASP A 78 9.60 13.41 -2.33
N ALA A 79 9.68 14.19 -1.25
CA ALA A 79 10.34 13.81 -0.01
C ALA A 79 9.62 14.41 1.21
N ILE A 80 9.78 13.80 2.37
CA ILE A 80 9.23 14.34 3.61
C ILE A 80 10.15 15.43 4.20
N PRO A 81 9.60 16.53 4.76
CA PRO A 81 10.37 17.58 5.41
C PRO A 81 11.22 17.08 6.59
N PRO A 82 12.46 17.59 6.77
CA PRO A 82 13.32 17.20 7.90
C PRO A 82 12.72 17.50 9.29
N VAL A 83 11.80 18.46 9.37
CA VAL A 83 11.09 18.82 10.62
C VAL A 83 10.13 17.72 11.07
N LEU A 84 9.63 16.89 10.15
CA LEU A 84 8.81 15.74 10.50
C LEU A 84 9.71 14.63 11.03
N LYS A 85 9.28 14.11 12.17
CA LYS A 85 9.87 12.95 12.81
C LYS A 85 9.15 11.69 12.35
N THR A 86 9.90 10.73 11.82
CA THR A 86 9.33 9.47 11.35
C THR A 86 8.92 8.56 12.51
N VAL A 87 8.05 7.60 12.22
CA VAL A 87 7.66 6.52 13.14
C VAL A 87 8.89 5.72 13.59
N ALA A 88 9.81 5.42 12.67
CA ALA A 88 11.06 4.73 13.00
C ALA A 88 11.91 5.55 13.99
N GLU A 89 12.09 6.86 13.77
CA GLU A 89 12.81 7.73 14.72
C GLU A 89 12.11 7.77 16.10
N ARG A 90 10.78 7.64 16.15
CA ARG A 90 10.03 7.60 17.42
C ARG A 90 10.25 6.27 18.15
N PHE A 91 10.18 5.14 17.46
CA PHE A 91 10.50 3.83 18.04
C PHE A 91 11.96 3.73 18.49
N GLN A 92 12.90 4.18 17.66
CA GLN A 92 14.32 4.19 17.99
C GLN A 92 14.61 5.02 19.25
N GLN A 93 13.97 6.18 19.40
CA GLN A 93 14.10 6.99 20.63
C GLN A 93 13.53 6.32 21.88
N SER A 94 12.59 5.38 21.71
CA SER A 94 12.08 4.52 22.77
C SER A 94 12.92 3.25 22.97
N GLY A 95 14.06 3.12 22.31
CA GLY A 95 14.99 2.00 22.45
C GLY A 95 14.55 0.73 21.71
N TYR A 96 13.84 0.89 20.58
CA TYR A 96 13.58 -0.20 19.66
C TYR A 96 14.75 -0.36 18.68
N ASP A 97 15.09 -1.61 18.37
CA ASP A 97 15.91 -1.99 17.21
C ASP A 97 15.01 -1.90 15.97
N THR A 98 15.37 -1.06 15.01
CA THR A 98 14.49 -0.70 13.89
C THR A 98 15.02 -1.19 12.54
N ALA A 99 14.15 -1.73 11.70
CA ALA A 99 14.53 -2.07 10.33
C ALA A 99 13.42 -1.87 9.30
N CYS A 100 13.84 -1.58 8.07
CA CYS A 100 12.97 -1.51 6.90
C CYS A 100 13.53 -2.39 5.78
N ILE A 101 12.65 -3.20 5.18
CA ILE A 101 12.97 -4.07 4.06
C ILE A 101 11.92 -3.83 2.98
N SER A 102 12.33 -3.33 1.81
CA SER A 102 11.42 -2.95 0.73
C SER A 102 12.06 -3.10 -0.66
N PRO A 103 11.30 -3.46 -1.71
CA PRO A 103 11.76 -3.40 -3.09
C PRO A 103 11.59 -2.00 -3.72
N ASN A 104 10.81 -1.12 -3.10
CA ASN A 104 10.35 0.14 -3.70
C ASN A 104 11.28 1.31 -3.35
N SER A 105 11.86 1.97 -4.36
CA SER A 105 12.82 3.08 -4.14
C SER A 105 12.19 4.37 -3.62
N HIS A 106 10.86 4.49 -3.62
CA HIS A 106 10.19 5.55 -2.87
C HIS A 106 10.42 5.42 -1.37
N LEU A 107 10.61 4.22 -0.85
CA LEU A 107 11.12 4.00 0.50
C LEU A 107 12.65 4.06 0.44
N SER A 108 13.23 5.24 0.64
CA SER A 108 14.68 5.40 0.64
C SER A 108 15.13 6.74 1.22
N ALA A 109 16.45 6.92 1.31
CA ALA A 109 17.10 8.20 1.60
C ALA A 109 16.74 9.31 0.60
N ALA A 110 16.32 8.98 -0.63
CA ALA A 110 15.93 9.98 -1.62
C ALA A 110 14.68 10.75 -1.17
N THR A 111 13.78 10.10 -0.44
CA THR A 111 12.50 10.65 0.04
C THR A 111 12.52 10.96 1.54
N GLY A 112 13.57 10.53 2.25
CA GLY A 112 13.72 10.69 3.69
C GLY A 112 12.90 9.70 4.53
N LEU A 113 12.35 8.66 3.89
CA LEU A 113 11.57 7.59 4.55
C LEU A 113 12.44 6.51 5.21
N ASP A 114 13.75 6.51 4.96
CA ASP A 114 14.73 5.66 5.64
C ASP A 114 15.10 6.15 7.05
N ARG A 115 14.80 7.42 7.36
CA ARG A 115 15.21 8.06 8.62
C ARG A 115 14.67 7.31 9.82
N GLY A 116 15.58 6.99 10.75
CA GLY A 116 15.27 6.33 12.02
C GLY A 116 15.36 4.81 11.98
N PHE A 117 15.57 4.18 10.82
CA PHE A 117 15.86 2.76 10.73
C PHE A 117 17.35 2.49 10.96
N ASP A 118 17.68 1.58 11.88
CA ASP A 118 19.06 1.13 12.13
C ASP A 118 19.59 0.28 10.97
N GLU A 119 18.69 -0.48 10.34
CA GLU A 119 18.97 -1.30 9.17
C GLU A 119 17.95 -1.03 8.07
N PHE A 120 18.42 -0.58 6.90
CA PHE A 120 17.58 -0.27 5.76
C PHE A 120 18.02 -1.09 4.55
N VAL A 121 17.13 -1.93 4.03
CA VAL A 121 17.39 -2.77 2.86
C VAL A 121 16.44 -2.39 1.73
N TRP A 122 16.99 -1.69 0.74
CA TRP A 122 16.37 -1.52 -0.57
C TRP A 122 16.88 -2.61 -1.52
N LEU A 123 15.99 -3.53 -1.89
CA LEU A 123 16.29 -4.56 -2.88
C LEU A 123 16.08 -4.03 -4.30
N SER A 124 17.20 -3.80 -4.99
CA SER A 124 17.26 -3.46 -6.42
C SER A 124 17.99 -4.54 -7.21
N LYS A 125 17.89 -4.48 -8.55
CA LYS A 125 18.60 -5.35 -9.49
C LYS A 125 20.12 -5.40 -9.23
N SER A 126 20.73 -4.32 -8.73
CA SER A 126 22.18 -4.25 -8.44
C SER A 126 22.53 -4.63 -7.00
N THR A 127 21.69 -4.28 -6.02
CA THR A 127 21.94 -4.57 -4.59
C THR A 127 21.63 -6.01 -4.22
N LEU A 128 20.83 -6.74 -5.02
CA LEU A 128 20.52 -8.16 -4.84
C LEU A 128 21.75 -9.04 -4.56
N ARG A 129 22.86 -8.83 -5.27
CA ARG A 129 24.07 -9.66 -5.10
C ARG A 129 24.87 -9.30 -3.84
N GLU A 130 24.73 -8.08 -3.34
CA GLU A 130 25.46 -7.57 -2.17
C GLU A 130 24.67 -7.78 -0.87
N SER A 131 23.35 -7.62 -0.93
CA SER A 131 22.42 -7.72 0.21
C SER A 131 21.91 -9.14 0.44
N VAL A 132 21.77 -9.96 -0.61
CA VAL A 132 21.25 -11.33 -0.51
C VAL A 132 22.41 -12.33 -0.49
N GLY A 133 22.51 -13.10 0.59
CA GLY A 133 23.56 -14.11 0.73
C GLY A 133 23.48 -15.19 -0.35
N LEU A 134 24.65 -15.70 -0.79
CA LEU A 134 24.78 -16.73 -1.83
C LEU A 134 23.89 -17.97 -1.61
N LYS A 135 23.63 -18.35 -0.35
CA LYS A 135 22.75 -19.48 -0.02
C LYS A 135 21.28 -19.19 -0.37
N THR A 136 20.79 -18.00 -0.09
CA THR A 136 19.41 -17.59 -0.41
C THR A 136 19.24 -17.49 -1.92
N ILE A 137 20.23 -16.94 -2.64
CA ILE A 137 20.24 -16.94 -4.10
C ILE A 137 20.23 -18.37 -4.66
N LEU A 138 21.02 -19.28 -4.10
CA LEU A 138 21.03 -20.69 -4.52
C LEU A 138 19.70 -21.40 -4.23
N SER A 139 19.07 -21.13 -3.09
CA SER A 139 17.74 -21.65 -2.74
C SER A 139 16.66 -21.15 -3.70
N TYR A 140 16.69 -19.85 -4.02
CA TYR A 140 15.82 -19.22 -5.01
C TYR A 140 16.00 -19.86 -6.40
N VAL A 141 17.24 -19.96 -6.90
CA VAL A 141 17.56 -20.56 -8.20
C VAL A 141 17.16 -22.04 -8.25
N TRP A 142 17.34 -22.77 -7.15
CA TRP A 142 16.93 -24.18 -7.06
C TRP A 142 15.41 -24.37 -7.10
N ASN A 143 14.64 -23.36 -6.66
CA ASN A 143 13.18 -23.35 -6.62
C ASN A 143 12.57 -22.28 -7.54
N ILE A 144 13.23 -21.95 -8.64
CA ILE A 144 12.82 -20.84 -9.54
C ILE A 144 11.47 -21.10 -10.24
N GLN A 145 11.07 -22.37 -10.33
CA GLN A 145 9.73 -22.77 -10.80
C GLN A 145 8.65 -22.59 -9.72
N SER A 146 9.03 -22.52 -8.44
CA SER A 146 8.13 -22.42 -7.29
C SER A 146 8.01 -20.98 -6.76
N HIS A 147 8.98 -20.09 -7.07
CA HIS A 147 9.09 -18.71 -6.57
C HIS A 147 9.35 -17.66 -7.67
N GLY A 148 9.19 -18.03 -8.95
CA GLY A 148 9.38 -17.12 -10.07
C GLY A 148 8.64 -17.60 -11.33
N GLY A 149 8.72 -16.82 -12.41
CA GLY A 149 8.08 -17.11 -13.68
C GLY A 149 8.76 -18.19 -14.54
N GLY A 150 9.60 -19.05 -13.94
CA GLY A 150 10.36 -20.12 -14.60
C GLY A 150 11.82 -19.76 -14.99
N LEU A 151 12.48 -20.62 -15.79
CA LEU A 151 13.85 -20.40 -16.29
C LEU A 151 13.88 -19.32 -17.38
N THR A 152 13.78 -18.06 -16.98
CA THR A 152 13.87 -16.89 -17.86
C THR A 152 15.01 -15.97 -17.42
N LEU A 153 15.73 -15.41 -18.39
CA LEU A 153 16.73 -14.35 -18.16
C LEU A 153 16.08 -12.96 -18.05
N ASP A 154 14.77 -12.86 -18.28
CA ASP A 154 13.99 -11.65 -18.09
C ASP A 154 13.76 -11.41 -16.59
N THR A 155 14.45 -10.42 -16.03
CA THR A 155 14.41 -10.10 -14.61
C THR A 155 13.06 -9.56 -14.13
N ARG A 156 12.19 -9.11 -15.05
CA ARG A 156 10.81 -8.67 -14.75
C ARG A 156 9.90 -9.82 -14.31
N LYS A 157 10.37 -11.07 -14.46
CA LYS A 157 9.60 -12.30 -14.19
C LYS A 157 10.03 -13.02 -12.91
N HIS A 158 10.87 -12.38 -12.08
CA HIS A 158 11.42 -12.96 -10.85
C HIS A 158 10.81 -12.25 -9.64
N GLY A 159 9.91 -12.93 -8.91
CA GLY A 159 9.30 -12.39 -7.69
C GLY A 159 10.36 -12.11 -6.62
N THR A 160 10.52 -10.85 -6.24
CA THR A 160 11.46 -10.43 -5.19
C THR A 160 10.92 -10.68 -3.78
N ASP A 161 9.64 -10.97 -3.65
CA ASP A 161 8.93 -11.14 -2.38
C ASP A 161 9.48 -12.26 -1.52
N TYR A 162 9.81 -13.41 -2.13
CA TYR A 162 10.49 -14.50 -1.39
C TYR A 162 11.83 -14.04 -0.79
N MET A 163 12.60 -13.23 -1.52
CA MET A 163 13.89 -12.72 -1.04
C MET A 163 13.69 -11.70 0.09
N LEU A 164 12.69 -10.83 -0.01
CA LEU A 164 12.30 -9.90 1.06
C LEU A 164 11.90 -10.67 2.33
N ASN A 165 11.09 -11.73 2.19
CA ASN A 165 10.66 -12.58 3.31
C ASN A 165 11.86 -13.24 4.02
N GLU A 166 12.78 -13.83 3.26
CA GLU A 166 13.98 -14.46 3.84
C GLU A 166 14.90 -13.46 4.54
N LEU A 167 15.01 -12.23 4.03
CA LEU A 167 15.77 -11.17 4.69
C LEU A 167 15.11 -10.76 6.01
N ALA A 168 13.80 -10.58 6.04
CA ALA A 168 13.04 -10.30 7.25
C ALA A 168 13.21 -11.43 8.29
N LEU A 169 13.02 -12.68 7.88
CA LEU A 169 13.20 -13.85 8.74
C LEU A 169 14.62 -13.95 9.29
N ARG A 170 15.63 -13.68 8.45
CA ARG A 170 17.01 -13.65 8.90
C ARG A 170 17.25 -12.56 9.94
N TRP A 171 16.76 -11.35 9.68
CA TRP A 171 16.87 -10.21 10.57
C TRP A 171 16.29 -10.49 11.96
N LEU A 172 15.11 -11.11 11.99
CA LEU A 172 14.41 -11.55 13.21
C LEU A 172 15.18 -12.67 13.93
N ARG A 173 15.62 -13.70 13.21
CA ARG A 173 16.36 -14.84 13.78
C ARG A 173 17.67 -14.42 14.43
N GLU A 174 18.38 -13.45 13.86
CA GLU A 174 19.65 -12.91 14.40
C GLU A 174 19.45 -12.14 15.72
N ARG A 175 18.21 -11.77 16.07
CA ARG A 175 17.86 -10.97 17.25
C ARG A 175 17.18 -11.74 18.39
N GLN A 176 17.00 -13.06 18.26
CA GLN A 176 16.52 -13.96 19.34
C GLN A 176 17.30 -13.91 20.66
N THR A 177 18.50 -13.33 20.66
CA THR A 177 19.35 -13.22 21.85
C THR A 177 19.46 -11.80 22.38
N LYS A 178 18.76 -10.84 21.77
CA LYS A 178 18.69 -9.45 22.22
C LYS A 178 17.48 -9.26 23.13
N SER A 179 17.61 -8.34 24.07
CA SER A 179 16.53 -7.91 24.98
C SER A 179 15.77 -6.68 24.50
N ASP A 180 16.26 -6.03 23.45
CA ASP A 180 15.67 -4.78 22.96
C ASP A 180 14.47 -5.12 22.06
N PRO A 181 13.32 -4.44 22.22
CA PRO A 181 12.15 -4.69 21.40
C PRO A 181 12.40 -4.24 19.95
N LEU A 182 11.68 -4.84 19.01
CA LEU A 182 11.94 -4.71 17.58
C LEU A 182 10.83 -3.91 16.89
N PHE A 183 11.17 -3.06 15.92
CA PHE A 183 10.22 -2.50 14.95
C PHE A 183 10.69 -2.86 13.54
N LEU A 184 9.97 -3.77 12.88
CA LEU A 184 10.23 -4.18 11.51
C LEU A 184 9.12 -3.64 10.61
N TYR A 185 9.51 -2.86 9.59
CA TYR A 185 8.65 -2.48 8.48
C TYR A 185 9.03 -3.29 7.23
N LEU A 186 8.15 -4.18 6.80
CA LEU A 186 8.32 -5.02 5.62
C LEU A 186 7.31 -4.62 4.55
N HIS A 187 7.80 -4.32 3.35
CA HIS A 187 6.95 -3.98 2.21
C HIS A 187 7.16 -5.05 1.11
N TYR A 188 6.13 -5.84 0.81
CA TYR A 188 6.11 -6.78 -0.30
C TYR A 188 5.70 -6.08 -1.59
N GLY A 189 6.39 -6.34 -2.70
CA GLY A 189 6.16 -5.66 -3.98
C GLY A 189 4.98 -6.21 -4.79
N GLY A 190 4.50 -7.42 -4.50
CA GLY A 190 3.27 -7.94 -5.08
C GLY A 190 2.03 -7.49 -4.29
N PRO A 191 0.87 -7.28 -4.95
CA PRO A 191 0.56 -7.42 -6.38
C PRO A 191 0.67 -6.14 -7.26
N HIS A 192 1.86 -5.53 -7.42
CA HIS A 192 2.06 -4.42 -8.37
C HIS A 192 2.34 -4.89 -9.81
N HIS A 193 1.85 -4.17 -10.84
CA HIS A 193 2.19 -4.46 -12.24
C HIS A 193 3.69 -4.23 -12.56
N PRO A 194 4.38 -5.05 -13.38
CA PRO A 194 3.87 -6.15 -14.19
C PRO A 194 3.57 -7.39 -13.35
N TYR A 195 2.35 -7.91 -13.46
CA TYR A 195 1.98 -9.13 -12.76
C TYR A 195 2.73 -10.33 -13.33
N SER A 196 3.52 -10.98 -12.50
CA SER A 196 4.28 -12.17 -12.82
C SER A 196 4.31 -13.18 -11.66
N PRO A 197 3.13 -13.66 -11.22
CA PRO A 197 3.08 -14.60 -10.10
C PRO A 197 3.75 -15.94 -10.46
N PRO A 198 4.23 -16.70 -9.46
CA PRO A 198 4.69 -18.06 -9.68
C PRO A 198 3.58 -18.92 -10.28
N ASP A 199 3.94 -19.84 -11.19
CA ASP A 199 2.97 -20.66 -11.95
C ASP A 199 1.98 -21.39 -11.02
N ARG A 200 2.45 -21.91 -9.89
CA ARG A 200 1.60 -22.61 -8.90
C ARG A 200 0.46 -21.76 -8.33
N HIS A 201 0.63 -20.43 -8.25
CA HIS A 201 -0.41 -19.53 -7.78
C HIS A 201 -1.32 -19.13 -8.94
N LEU A 202 -0.74 -18.83 -10.11
CA LEU A 202 -1.52 -18.51 -11.31
C LEU A 202 -2.45 -19.66 -11.73
N GLU A 203 -1.99 -20.90 -11.65
CA GLU A 203 -2.76 -22.10 -11.99
C GLU A 203 -4.07 -22.25 -11.21
N LYS A 204 -4.14 -21.68 -9.99
CA LYS A 204 -5.37 -21.69 -9.17
C LYS A 204 -6.49 -20.90 -9.82
N PHE A 205 -6.16 -19.80 -10.51
CA PHE A 205 -7.11 -18.82 -11.04
C PHE A 205 -7.20 -18.81 -12.58
N ALA A 206 -6.23 -19.41 -13.26
CA ALA A 206 -6.14 -19.43 -14.72
C ALA A 206 -7.27 -20.23 -15.40
N ARG A 207 -7.88 -21.21 -14.71
CA ARG A 207 -8.86 -22.14 -15.33
C ARG A 207 -10.07 -21.44 -15.93
N ASP A 208 -10.51 -20.35 -15.30
CA ASP A 208 -11.73 -19.62 -15.71
C ASP A 208 -11.50 -18.71 -16.93
N THR A 209 -10.26 -18.55 -17.36
CA THR A 209 -9.89 -17.72 -18.53
C THR A 209 -10.07 -18.46 -19.85
N GLY A 210 -10.01 -19.80 -19.84
CA GLY A 210 -9.95 -20.60 -21.07
C GLY A 210 -8.61 -20.53 -21.83
N MET A 211 -7.63 -19.80 -21.29
CA MET A 211 -6.32 -19.55 -21.90
C MET A 211 -5.21 -20.40 -21.25
N SER A 212 -4.10 -20.58 -21.97
CA SER A 212 -2.88 -21.13 -21.38
C SER A 212 -2.18 -20.09 -20.47
N LEU A 213 -1.40 -20.56 -19.49
CA LEU A 213 -0.62 -19.66 -18.61
C LEU A 213 0.29 -18.72 -19.40
N LYS A 214 0.78 -19.16 -20.57
CA LYS A 214 1.63 -18.35 -21.43
C LYS A 214 0.86 -17.16 -22.02
N GLU A 215 -0.34 -17.41 -22.57
CA GLU A 215 -1.20 -16.35 -23.14
C GLU A 215 -1.61 -15.35 -22.06
N ILE A 216 -1.99 -15.85 -20.87
CA ILE A 216 -2.33 -15.01 -19.71
C ILE A 216 -1.16 -14.08 -19.36
N LYS A 217 0.06 -14.61 -19.24
CA LYS A 217 1.25 -13.79 -18.95
C LYS A 217 1.61 -12.81 -20.06
N GLU A 218 1.34 -13.15 -21.32
CA GLU A 218 1.54 -12.22 -22.45
C GLU A 218 0.58 -11.02 -22.34
N ILE A 219 -0.68 -11.25 -21.93
CA ILE A 219 -1.65 -10.18 -21.64
C ILE A 219 -1.18 -9.29 -20.49
N GLY A 220 -0.66 -9.87 -19.40
CA GLY A 220 -0.13 -9.10 -18.27
C GLY A 220 1.06 -8.20 -18.64
N LEU A 221 1.95 -8.69 -19.50
CA LEU A 221 3.07 -7.91 -20.02
C LEU A 221 2.59 -6.80 -20.95
N ASP A 222 1.65 -7.09 -21.85
CA ASP A 222 1.06 -6.09 -22.74
C ASP A 222 0.34 -4.99 -21.95
N HIS A 223 -0.42 -5.36 -20.92
CA HIS A 223 -1.07 -4.41 -20.01
C HIS A 223 -0.07 -3.46 -19.34
N HIS A 224 1.06 -4.00 -18.86
CA HIS A 224 2.10 -3.20 -18.23
C HIS A 224 2.83 -2.29 -19.23
N GLU A 225 3.22 -2.81 -20.40
CA GLU A 225 3.99 -2.07 -21.40
C GLU A 225 3.16 -0.98 -22.11
N ASN A 226 1.84 -1.18 -22.25
CA ASN A 226 0.93 -0.29 -22.98
C ASN A 226 -0.15 0.33 -22.08
N LEU A 227 0.14 0.51 -20.78
CA LEU A 227 -0.84 0.94 -19.77
C LEU A 227 -1.60 2.22 -20.16
N TYR A 228 -0.89 3.26 -20.60
CA TYR A 228 -1.48 4.54 -20.97
C TYR A 228 -2.24 4.47 -22.30
N GLU A 229 -1.74 3.71 -23.27
CA GLU A 229 -2.42 3.45 -24.53
C GLU A 229 -3.77 2.75 -24.29
N HIS A 230 -3.79 1.76 -23.40
CA HIS A 230 -5.02 1.06 -23.01
C HIS A 230 -6.00 1.99 -22.31
N MET A 231 -5.56 2.81 -21.35
CA MET A 231 -6.42 3.81 -20.72
C MET A 231 -6.94 4.86 -21.72
N ALA A 232 -6.08 5.38 -22.60
CA ALA A 232 -6.46 6.33 -23.63
C ALA A 232 -7.48 5.75 -24.62
N ALA A 233 -7.44 4.43 -24.83
CA ALA A 233 -8.40 3.67 -25.63
C ALA A 233 -9.64 3.19 -24.84
N SER A 234 -9.87 3.70 -23.63
CA SER A 234 -10.99 3.31 -22.75
C SER A 234 -11.00 1.82 -22.40
N THR A 235 -9.82 1.31 -22.01
CA THR A 235 -9.59 -0.05 -21.49
C THR A 235 -10.19 -1.14 -22.40
N PRO A 236 -9.65 -1.33 -23.61
CA PRO A 236 -10.26 -2.09 -24.69
C PRO A 236 -10.12 -3.62 -24.53
N PHE A 237 -10.08 -4.14 -23.31
CA PHE A 237 -9.92 -5.56 -23.03
C PHE A 237 -11.25 -6.31 -23.21
N SER A 238 -11.17 -7.50 -23.80
CA SER A 238 -12.24 -8.47 -23.86
C SER A 238 -12.52 -9.10 -22.50
N ASP A 239 -13.68 -9.74 -22.33
CA ASP A 239 -14.02 -10.47 -21.11
C ASP A 239 -12.97 -11.54 -20.73
N GLU A 240 -12.33 -12.18 -21.72
CA GLU A 240 -11.29 -13.18 -21.47
C GLU A 240 -9.98 -12.54 -20.99
N GLU A 241 -9.59 -11.40 -21.58
CA GLU A 241 -8.42 -10.62 -21.14
C GLU A 241 -8.61 -10.04 -19.75
N TRP A 242 -9.81 -9.54 -19.41
CA TRP A 242 -10.11 -9.10 -18.04
C TRP A 242 -9.99 -10.24 -17.04
N ARG A 243 -10.51 -11.43 -17.36
CA ARG A 243 -10.33 -12.62 -16.51
C ARG A 243 -8.85 -13.01 -16.38
N ALA A 244 -8.06 -12.83 -17.43
CA ALA A 244 -6.62 -13.10 -17.41
C ALA A 244 -5.87 -12.12 -16.50
N LEU A 245 -6.17 -10.82 -16.58
CA LEU A 245 -5.60 -9.80 -15.69
C LEU A 245 -5.98 -10.05 -14.23
N ALA A 246 -7.25 -10.35 -13.96
CA ALA A 246 -7.70 -10.72 -12.61
C ALA A 246 -6.97 -11.98 -12.10
N ALA A 247 -6.83 -13.03 -12.92
CA ALA A 247 -6.12 -14.25 -12.53
C ALA A 247 -4.63 -14.01 -12.22
N LEU A 248 -3.98 -13.08 -12.92
CA LEU A 248 -2.60 -12.68 -12.63
C LEU A 248 -2.51 -11.95 -11.30
N TYR A 249 -3.36 -10.96 -11.08
CA TYR A 249 -3.41 -10.17 -9.86
C TYR A 249 -3.73 -11.04 -8.62
N ASP A 250 -4.74 -11.90 -8.73
CA ASP A 250 -5.11 -12.88 -7.69
C ASP A 250 -3.97 -13.88 -7.41
N GLY A 251 -3.21 -14.25 -8.45
CA GLY A 251 -2.02 -15.08 -8.35
C GLY A 251 -0.92 -14.42 -7.52
N GLU A 252 -0.71 -13.12 -7.69
CA GLU A 252 0.27 -12.35 -6.91
C GLU A 252 -0.16 -12.22 -5.44
N ILE A 253 -1.43 -11.85 -5.21
CA ILE A 253 -2.01 -11.81 -3.86
C ILE A 253 -1.85 -13.15 -3.16
N SER A 254 -2.16 -14.26 -3.85
CA SER A 254 -2.02 -15.60 -3.29
C SER A 254 -0.57 -15.97 -2.99
N HIS A 255 0.39 -15.47 -3.77
CA HIS A 255 1.81 -15.69 -3.50
C HIS A 255 2.25 -14.96 -2.23
N VAL A 256 1.89 -13.68 -2.13
CA VAL A 256 2.26 -12.85 -0.99
C VAL A 256 1.55 -13.31 0.29
N ASP A 257 0.28 -13.72 0.23
CA ASP A 257 -0.45 -14.33 1.36
C ASP A 257 0.31 -15.52 1.97
N GLU A 258 0.88 -16.39 1.12
CA GLU A 258 1.66 -17.52 1.59
C GLU A 258 2.94 -17.10 2.32
N LEU A 259 3.64 -16.10 1.79
CA LEU A 259 4.86 -15.57 2.44
C LEU A 259 4.53 -14.90 3.78
N VAL A 260 3.40 -14.19 3.87
CA VAL A 260 2.92 -13.61 5.12
C VAL A 260 2.59 -14.72 6.14
N GLY A 261 1.93 -15.79 5.70
CA GLY A 261 1.67 -16.95 6.55
C GLY A 261 2.95 -17.59 7.09
N GLU A 262 3.94 -17.81 6.23
CA GLU A 262 5.26 -18.33 6.62
C GLU A 262 5.97 -17.41 7.63
N LEU A 263 5.97 -16.09 7.37
CA LEU A 263 6.57 -15.09 8.23
C LEU A 263 5.93 -15.10 9.62
N PHE A 264 4.60 -15.05 9.66
CA PHE A 264 3.81 -15.06 10.90
C PHE A 264 4.10 -16.32 11.71
N ASP A 265 3.96 -17.51 11.11
CA ASP A 265 4.16 -18.78 11.80
C ASP A 265 5.61 -18.93 12.29
N THR A 266 6.58 -18.46 11.49
CA THR A 266 7.99 -18.50 11.90
C THR A 266 8.24 -17.58 13.09
N VAL A 267 7.77 -16.33 13.06
CA VAL A 267 7.96 -15.36 14.14
C VAL A 267 7.32 -15.85 15.44
N GLN A 268 6.12 -16.43 15.38
CA GLN A 268 5.46 -17.03 16.54
C GLN A 268 6.28 -18.19 17.16
N SER A 269 7.15 -18.83 16.38
CA SER A 269 8.05 -19.89 16.87
C SER A 269 9.37 -19.39 17.44
N LEU A 270 9.71 -18.11 17.26
CA LEU A 270 10.95 -17.52 17.76
C LEU A 270 10.81 -17.11 19.23
N ASP A 271 11.90 -17.22 19.98
CA ASP A 271 12.00 -16.71 21.35
C ASP A 271 12.43 -15.22 21.34
N ILE A 272 11.58 -14.36 20.77
CA ILE A 272 11.82 -12.90 20.69
C ILE A 272 10.87 -12.07 21.57
N GLY A 273 9.97 -12.73 22.32
CA GLY A 273 8.95 -12.07 23.14
C GLY A 273 7.64 -11.80 22.38
N GLU A 274 6.70 -11.16 23.07
CA GLU A 274 5.38 -10.83 22.51
C GLU A 274 5.53 -9.96 21.26
N THR A 275 4.79 -10.31 20.20
CA THR A 275 4.89 -9.61 18.90
C THR A 275 3.50 -9.22 18.41
N ILE A 276 3.35 -7.93 18.11
CA ILE A 276 2.17 -7.38 17.45
C ILE A 276 2.43 -7.34 15.95
N PHE A 277 1.48 -7.85 15.18
CA PHE A 277 1.50 -7.75 13.72
C PHE A 277 0.44 -6.77 13.24
N VAL A 278 0.80 -5.98 12.24
CA VAL A 278 -0.13 -5.21 11.42
C VAL A 278 0.13 -5.59 9.97
N ILE A 279 -0.90 -6.04 9.26
CA ILE A 279 -0.83 -6.49 7.87
C ILE A 279 -1.82 -5.68 7.06
N THR A 280 -1.37 -5.00 6.02
CA THR A 280 -2.21 -4.07 5.24
C THR A 280 -1.70 -3.89 3.81
N ALA A 281 -2.37 -3.07 3.03
CA ALA A 281 -1.83 -2.51 1.79
C ALA A 281 -1.65 -1.00 1.91
N ASP A 282 -0.80 -0.42 1.06
CA ASP A 282 -0.58 1.01 0.99
C ASP A 282 -1.62 1.72 0.10
N HIS A 283 -2.09 1.07 -0.96
CA HIS A 283 -3.23 1.43 -1.79
C HIS A 283 -3.75 0.18 -2.55
N GLY A 284 -4.74 0.36 -3.41
CA GLY A 284 -5.30 -0.65 -4.33
C GLY A 284 -4.97 -0.36 -5.80
N GLU A 285 -5.74 -0.93 -6.72
CA GLU A 285 -5.49 -0.90 -8.17
C GLU A 285 -6.80 -0.94 -8.97
N LEU A 286 -6.91 -0.16 -10.04
CA LEU A 286 -8.08 -0.15 -10.95
C LEU A 286 -7.96 -1.23 -12.02
N PHE A 287 -9.07 -1.91 -12.26
CA PHE A 287 -9.31 -2.92 -13.29
C PHE A 287 -10.46 -2.48 -14.22
N GLY A 288 -10.40 -1.24 -14.70
CA GLY A 288 -11.37 -0.67 -15.65
C GLY A 288 -12.44 0.20 -15.01
N GLU A 289 -12.51 0.28 -13.67
CA GLU A 289 -13.41 1.24 -13.01
C GLU A 289 -13.09 2.66 -13.48
N SER A 290 -14.13 3.45 -13.74
CA SER A 290 -14.03 4.79 -14.36
C SER A 290 -13.35 4.83 -15.75
N GLY A 291 -13.10 3.69 -16.39
CA GLY A 291 -12.34 3.58 -17.65
C GLY A 291 -10.83 3.76 -17.44
N LEU A 292 -10.34 3.42 -16.25
CA LEU A 292 -8.95 3.60 -15.83
C LEU A 292 -8.32 2.28 -15.42
N LEU A 293 -6.99 2.28 -15.38
CA LEU A 293 -6.15 1.18 -14.93
C LEU A 293 -5.15 1.70 -13.91
N ALA A 294 -4.60 0.79 -13.10
CA ALA A 294 -3.63 1.14 -12.07
C ALA A 294 -4.20 2.18 -11.08
N HIS A 295 -3.40 3.15 -10.65
CA HIS A 295 -3.73 3.95 -9.46
C HIS A 295 -3.35 5.44 -9.63
N GLN A 296 -3.73 6.03 -10.77
CA GLN A 296 -3.12 7.29 -11.24
C GLN A 296 -3.94 8.57 -11.01
N LEU A 297 -5.28 8.51 -11.04
CA LEU A 297 -6.10 9.71 -11.25
C LEU A 297 -7.23 9.93 -10.24
N VAL A 298 -7.71 8.88 -9.58
CA VAL A 298 -8.93 8.92 -8.77
C VAL A 298 -8.70 8.34 -7.39
N THR A 299 -9.55 8.73 -6.43
CA THR A 299 -9.55 8.24 -5.05
C THR A 299 -10.70 7.24 -4.84
N ASN A 300 -10.95 6.36 -5.81
CA ASN A 300 -12.04 5.37 -5.73
C ASN A 300 -11.76 4.30 -4.68
N ASP A 301 -12.80 3.57 -4.27
CA ASP A 301 -12.71 2.46 -3.31
C ASP A 301 -11.70 1.42 -3.78
N ALA A 302 -11.76 1.06 -5.08
CA ALA A 302 -10.81 0.19 -5.76
C ALA A 302 -9.32 0.58 -5.60
N VAL A 303 -9.01 1.85 -5.33
CA VAL A 303 -7.63 2.32 -5.09
C VAL A 303 -7.38 2.65 -3.62
N SER A 304 -8.43 2.98 -2.87
CA SER A 304 -8.29 3.58 -1.55
C SER A 304 -8.56 2.61 -0.43
N HIS A 305 -9.47 1.65 -0.62
CA HIS A 305 -9.91 0.68 0.36
C HIS A 305 -9.01 -0.56 0.34
N VAL A 306 -8.30 -0.74 1.44
CA VAL A 306 -7.21 -1.71 1.60
C VAL A 306 -7.52 -2.67 2.74
N PRO A 307 -7.02 -3.91 2.72
CA PRO A 307 -7.16 -4.80 3.87
C PRO A 307 -6.38 -4.24 5.07
N LEU A 308 -6.87 -4.47 6.28
CA LEU A 308 -6.09 -4.26 7.50
C LEU A 308 -6.39 -5.37 8.51
N ILE A 309 -5.34 -6.06 8.93
CA ILE A 309 -5.40 -7.11 9.95
C ILE A 309 -4.41 -6.76 11.05
N THR A 310 -4.86 -6.91 12.29
CA THR A 310 -4.03 -6.79 13.48
C THR A 310 -4.00 -8.09 14.24
N HIS A 311 -2.84 -8.46 14.77
CA HIS A 311 -2.69 -9.58 15.69
C HIS A 311 -1.95 -9.12 16.95
N GLY A 312 -2.52 -9.36 18.13
CA GLY A 312 -1.93 -8.98 19.42
C GLY A 312 -2.21 -7.53 19.85
N LEU A 313 -2.79 -6.70 18.98
CA LEU A 313 -3.16 -5.31 19.31
C LEU A 313 -4.54 -5.20 19.98
N ASN A 314 -5.46 -6.12 19.67
CA ASN A 314 -6.89 -5.94 19.90
C ASN A 314 -7.27 -5.78 21.37
N ALA A 315 -6.58 -6.49 22.27
CA ALA A 315 -6.82 -6.39 23.71
C ALA A 315 -6.49 -5.01 24.29
N ALA A 316 -5.70 -4.19 23.57
CA ALA A 316 -5.37 -2.83 23.98
C ALA A 316 -6.36 -1.78 23.44
N LEU A 317 -7.22 -2.14 22.50
CA LEU A 317 -8.14 -1.22 21.84
C LEU A 317 -9.40 -1.02 22.68
N ALA A 318 -9.87 0.23 22.78
CA ALA A 318 -11.24 0.52 23.24
C ALA A 318 -12.21 0.66 22.05
N TYR A 319 -11.67 0.81 20.84
CA TYR A 319 -12.45 0.96 19.61
C TYR A 319 -13.01 -0.38 19.10
N GLU A 320 -14.34 -0.47 19.03
CA GLU A 320 -15.08 -1.63 18.54
C GLU A 320 -15.61 -1.45 17.10
N GLY A 321 -15.38 -0.31 16.46
CA GLY A 321 -15.81 -0.04 15.08
C GLY A 321 -14.81 -0.54 14.03
N GLU A 322 -15.15 -0.37 12.75
CA GLU A 322 -14.40 -0.93 11.61
C GLU A 322 -13.58 0.11 10.84
N LEU A 323 -13.94 1.40 10.90
CA LEU A 323 -13.32 2.47 10.14
C LEU A 323 -11.98 2.89 10.75
N VAL A 324 -10.90 2.71 10.00
CA VAL A 324 -9.53 3.00 10.46
C VAL A 324 -8.65 3.45 9.30
N GLN A 325 -7.58 4.16 9.63
CA GLN A 325 -6.49 4.44 8.69
C GLN A 325 -5.13 4.06 9.31
N HIS A 326 -4.13 3.85 8.47
CA HIS A 326 -2.78 3.48 8.90
C HIS A 326 -2.17 4.40 9.97
N ALA A 327 -2.41 5.71 9.90
CA ALA A 327 -1.89 6.68 10.86
C ALA A 327 -2.50 6.47 12.25
N ASP A 328 -3.74 5.97 12.34
CA ASP A 328 -4.39 5.63 13.61
C ASP A 328 -3.66 4.46 14.25
N VAL A 329 -3.44 3.41 13.47
CA VAL A 329 -2.73 2.21 13.94
C VAL A 329 -1.32 2.57 14.39
N MET A 330 -0.58 3.37 13.61
CA MET A 330 0.76 3.82 13.99
C MET A 330 0.75 4.71 15.24
N THR A 331 -0.20 5.64 15.36
CA THR A 331 -0.33 6.48 16.58
C THR A 331 -0.66 5.63 17.80
N THR A 332 -1.55 4.66 17.64
CA THR A 332 -1.95 3.68 18.66
C THR A 332 -0.76 2.84 19.12
N LEU A 333 0.04 2.31 18.19
CA LEU A 333 1.24 1.51 18.49
C LEU A 333 2.30 2.32 19.21
N LEU A 334 2.56 3.55 18.76
CA LEU A 334 3.49 4.46 19.44
C LEU A 334 3.02 4.76 20.87
N GLY A 335 1.74 5.09 21.04
CA GLY A 335 1.16 5.35 22.35
C GLY A 335 1.16 4.11 23.26
N LEU A 336 0.96 2.91 22.71
CA LEU A 336 0.99 1.64 23.45
C LEU A 336 2.33 1.39 24.15
N VAL A 337 3.42 1.83 23.53
CA VAL A 337 4.79 1.58 24.00
C VAL A 337 5.43 2.82 24.63
N ASP A 338 4.61 3.82 24.97
CA ASP A 338 5.01 5.12 25.52
C ASP A 338 6.05 5.87 24.64
N ALA A 339 6.00 5.65 23.31
CA ALA A 339 6.79 6.42 22.36
C ALA A 339 6.17 7.79 22.07
N PRO A 340 6.96 8.81 21.67
CA PRO A 340 6.43 10.15 21.42
C PRO A 340 5.40 10.16 20.29
N THR A 341 4.19 10.66 20.57
CA THR A 341 3.10 10.84 19.59
C THR A 341 2.90 12.30 19.16
N ASP A 342 3.67 13.25 19.71
CA ASP A 342 3.54 14.67 19.34
C ASP A 342 3.70 14.87 17.82
N GLY A 343 2.72 15.52 17.19
CA GLY A 343 2.70 15.80 15.76
C GLY A 343 2.25 14.64 14.86
N THR A 344 1.82 13.50 15.41
CA THR A 344 1.02 12.54 14.63
C THR A 344 -0.40 13.09 14.44
N GLN A 345 -1.08 12.65 13.38
CA GLN A 345 -2.44 13.08 13.03
C GLN A 345 -3.46 11.92 13.01
N GLY A 346 -2.99 10.70 13.29
CA GLY A 346 -3.88 9.56 13.52
C GLY A 346 -4.54 9.61 14.89
N VAL A 347 -5.66 8.88 15.01
CA VAL A 347 -6.43 8.71 16.23
C VAL A 347 -5.85 7.56 17.06
N ASP A 348 -5.74 7.73 18.38
CA ASP A 348 -5.34 6.65 19.28
C ASP A 348 -6.53 5.75 19.62
N LEU A 349 -6.60 4.59 18.96
CA LEU A 349 -7.72 3.63 19.03
C LEU A 349 -7.87 2.94 20.40
N ARG A 350 -6.95 3.20 21.35
CA ARG A 350 -7.08 2.77 22.75
C ARG A 350 -8.07 3.63 23.52
N MET A 351 -8.39 4.82 23.02
CA MET A 351 -9.17 5.82 23.75
C MET A 351 -10.14 6.62 22.91
N ASP A 352 -10.07 6.53 21.58
CA ASP A 352 -10.91 7.29 20.67
C ASP A 352 -11.25 6.47 19.40
N HIS A 353 -11.99 7.07 18.49
CA HIS A 353 -12.56 6.45 17.29
C HIS A 353 -12.46 7.38 16.07
N ARG A 354 -12.55 6.79 14.87
CA ARG A 354 -12.58 7.52 13.61
C ARG A 354 -13.99 7.56 13.05
N ASP A 355 -14.43 8.78 12.72
CA ASP A 355 -15.74 9.03 12.08
C ASP A 355 -15.64 9.08 10.55
N VAL A 356 -14.54 9.60 10.02
CA VAL A 356 -14.28 9.70 8.58
C VAL A 356 -12.82 9.38 8.27
N ALA A 357 -12.57 8.64 7.19
CA ALA A 357 -11.23 8.47 6.63
C ALA A 357 -10.95 9.53 5.56
N VAL A 358 -9.71 10.00 5.45
CA VAL A 358 -9.30 11.02 4.48
C VAL A 358 -8.27 10.46 3.52
N VAL A 359 -8.56 10.58 2.23
CA VAL A 359 -7.71 10.11 1.12
C VAL A 359 -7.39 11.29 0.21
N GLN A 360 -6.13 11.43 -0.20
CA GLN A 360 -5.68 12.57 -1.00
C GLN A 360 -4.94 12.17 -2.27
N ARG A 361 -5.08 13.01 -3.30
CA ARG A 361 -4.35 12.91 -4.55
C ARG A 361 -3.82 14.28 -4.96
N GLY A 362 -2.50 14.37 -5.20
CA GLY A 362 -1.83 15.59 -5.62
C GLY A 362 -2.14 16.03 -7.06
N ALA A 363 -2.13 17.34 -7.29
CA ALA A 363 -2.40 17.96 -8.59
C ALA A 363 -1.32 17.70 -9.65
N ASP A 364 -0.04 17.91 -9.30
CA ASP A 364 1.09 17.85 -10.25
C ASP A 364 1.15 16.51 -11.00
N ARG A 365 1.08 15.38 -10.28
CA ARG A 365 1.11 14.03 -10.84
C ARG A 365 -0.14 13.74 -11.68
N CYS A 366 -1.32 14.15 -11.20
CA CYS A 366 -2.55 14.02 -11.99
C CYS A 366 -2.40 14.72 -13.34
N GLN A 367 -1.94 15.97 -13.36
CA GLN A 367 -1.81 16.73 -14.59
C GLN A 367 -0.86 16.05 -15.58
N GLN A 368 0.28 15.53 -15.12
CA GLN A 368 1.21 14.76 -15.95
C GLN A 368 0.55 13.52 -16.59
N ASN A 369 -0.22 12.77 -15.80
CA ASN A 369 -0.94 11.59 -16.27
C ASN A 369 -2.04 11.95 -17.28
N VAL A 370 -2.81 13.01 -17.02
CA VAL A 370 -3.85 13.51 -17.93
C VAL A 370 -3.23 14.01 -19.24
N ASP A 371 -2.14 14.77 -19.18
CA ASP A 371 -1.45 15.28 -20.37
C ASP A 371 -0.97 14.13 -21.28
N LYS A 372 -0.41 13.07 -20.68
CA LYS A 372 -0.02 11.84 -21.40
C LYS A 372 -1.21 11.18 -22.10
N LEU A 373 -2.35 11.06 -21.42
CA LEU A 373 -3.56 10.46 -21.97
C LEU A 373 -4.14 11.28 -23.14
N VAL A 374 -4.14 12.62 -23.00
CA VAL A 374 -4.59 13.54 -24.06
C VAL A 374 -3.63 13.54 -25.25
N GLU A 375 -2.32 13.41 -25.01
CA GLU A 375 -1.33 13.25 -26.08
C GLU A 375 -1.59 11.98 -26.90
N LEU A 376 -1.84 10.85 -26.24
CA LEU A 376 -2.13 9.57 -26.89
C LEU A 376 -3.51 9.57 -27.58
N ASN A 377 -4.51 10.21 -26.97
CA ASN A 377 -5.85 10.35 -27.54
C ASN A 377 -6.41 11.76 -27.29
N PRO A 378 -6.37 12.67 -28.29
CA PRO A 378 -6.91 14.03 -28.15
C PRO A 378 -8.42 14.11 -27.90
N ALA A 379 -9.15 12.99 -28.04
CA ALA A 379 -10.57 12.88 -27.70
C ALA A 379 -10.81 12.33 -26.28
N PHE A 380 -9.76 12.05 -25.51
CA PHE A 380 -9.87 11.63 -24.12
C PHE A 380 -10.58 12.70 -23.28
N ASP A 381 -11.60 12.31 -22.52
CA ASP A 381 -12.38 13.24 -21.71
C ASP A 381 -11.66 13.55 -20.38
N ALA A 382 -10.69 14.45 -20.46
CA ALA A 382 -9.95 14.93 -19.31
C ALA A 382 -10.82 15.72 -18.31
N SER A 383 -11.99 16.21 -18.72
CA SER A 383 -12.86 17.05 -17.86
C SER A 383 -13.45 16.31 -16.67
N ARG A 384 -13.41 14.97 -16.71
CA ARG A 384 -13.85 14.08 -15.63
C ARG A 384 -12.89 14.03 -14.44
N PHE A 385 -11.66 14.53 -14.60
CA PHE A 385 -10.63 14.46 -13.57
C PHE A 385 -10.29 15.87 -13.10
N PRO A 386 -10.62 16.24 -11.85
CA PRO A 386 -10.25 17.54 -11.31
C PRO A 386 -8.75 17.78 -11.44
N SER A 387 -8.36 19.00 -11.80
CA SER A 387 -6.94 19.32 -12.05
C SER A 387 -6.20 19.65 -10.75
N SER A 388 -6.92 20.14 -9.74
CA SER A 388 -6.37 20.49 -8.43
C SER A 388 -6.13 19.25 -7.56
N THR A 389 -5.60 19.47 -6.36
CA THR A 389 -5.59 18.44 -5.32
C THR A 389 -7.03 17.97 -5.08
N LEU A 390 -7.21 16.66 -5.01
CA LEU A 390 -8.48 16.02 -4.67
C LEU A 390 -8.35 15.46 -3.25
N THR A 391 -9.32 15.77 -2.39
CA THR A 391 -9.42 15.22 -1.04
C THR A 391 -10.79 14.54 -0.90
N ALA A 392 -10.79 13.25 -0.59
CA ALA A 392 -11.99 12.46 -0.36
C ALA A 392 -12.13 12.12 1.12
N LEU A 393 -13.35 12.24 1.64
CA LEU A 393 -13.76 11.81 2.97
C LEU A 393 -14.67 10.59 2.83
N PHE A 394 -14.36 9.51 3.53
CA PHE A 394 -15.11 8.27 3.52
C PHE A 394 -15.75 8.02 4.89
N SER A 395 -17.04 7.71 4.89
CA SER A 395 -17.73 7.01 5.98
C SER A 395 -18.16 5.62 5.49
N SER A 396 -18.86 4.86 6.34
CA SER A 396 -19.37 3.53 5.98
C SER A 396 -20.42 3.54 4.85
N GLU A 397 -21.14 4.65 4.66
CA GLU A 397 -22.24 4.75 3.67
C GLU A 397 -21.94 5.71 2.52
N PHE A 398 -21.06 6.69 2.73
CA PHE A 398 -20.85 7.78 1.77
C PHE A 398 -19.38 8.07 1.54
N LYS A 399 -19.09 8.47 0.30
CA LYS A 399 -17.85 9.13 -0.07
C LYS A 399 -18.16 10.55 -0.50
N TYR A 400 -17.54 11.52 0.14
CA TYR A 400 -17.52 12.90 -0.29
C TYR A 400 -16.17 13.22 -0.91
N GLN A 401 -16.11 14.04 -1.95
CA GLN A 401 -14.83 14.55 -2.46
C GLN A 401 -14.88 16.03 -2.80
N HIS A 402 -13.75 16.71 -2.54
CA HIS A 402 -13.57 18.13 -2.76
C HIS A 402 -12.32 18.41 -3.61
N SER A 403 -12.49 19.28 -4.60
CA SER A 403 -11.44 19.88 -5.42
C SER A 403 -11.72 21.38 -5.62
N ASP A 404 -10.81 22.12 -6.24
CA ASP A 404 -11.06 23.52 -6.61
C ASP A 404 -12.15 23.65 -7.68
N ASP A 405 -12.40 22.57 -8.44
CA ASP A 405 -13.38 22.49 -9.51
C ASP A 405 -14.82 22.24 -8.97
N GLY A 406 -14.95 21.71 -7.75
CA GLY A 406 -16.24 21.44 -7.13
C GLY A 406 -16.21 20.33 -6.08
N THR A 407 -17.42 19.97 -5.63
CA THR A 407 -17.66 18.93 -4.63
C THR A 407 -18.70 17.95 -5.13
N GLU A 408 -18.50 16.67 -4.81
CA GLU A 408 -19.39 15.57 -5.18
C GLU A 408 -19.62 14.67 -3.97
N LEU A 409 -20.78 14.03 -3.91
CA LEU A 409 -21.16 13.07 -2.89
C LEU A 409 -21.64 11.78 -3.55
N PHE A 410 -21.11 10.65 -3.13
CA PHE A 410 -21.45 9.33 -3.64
C PHE A 410 -22.02 8.48 -2.50
N HIS A 411 -23.08 7.72 -2.79
CA HIS A 411 -23.61 6.72 -1.86
C HIS A 411 -23.03 5.36 -2.22
N LEU A 412 -22.22 4.82 -1.31
CA LEU A 412 -21.44 3.61 -1.57
C LEU A 412 -22.35 2.38 -1.75
N PRO A 413 -21.97 1.42 -2.61
CA PRO A 413 -20.70 1.34 -3.34
C PRO A 413 -20.69 2.07 -4.70
N ASP A 414 -21.75 2.79 -5.09
CA ASP A 414 -21.75 3.50 -6.38
C ASP A 414 -20.96 4.81 -6.29
N GLU A 415 -19.79 4.83 -6.93
CA GLU A 415 -18.92 6.00 -7.02
C GLU A 415 -19.01 6.72 -8.38
N THR A 416 -20.09 6.49 -9.13
CA THR A 416 -20.28 7.09 -10.47
C THR A 416 -21.42 8.10 -10.55
N THR A 417 -22.29 8.12 -9.55
CA THR A 417 -23.46 9.00 -9.49
C THR A 417 -23.34 10.02 -8.35
N ASP A 418 -23.27 11.31 -8.66
CA ASP A 418 -23.34 12.37 -7.63
C ASP A 418 -24.77 12.47 -7.06
N VAL A 419 -24.91 12.13 -5.79
CA VAL A 419 -26.17 12.16 -5.02
C VAL A 419 -26.28 13.39 -4.12
N SER A 420 -25.42 14.40 -4.30
CA SER A 420 -25.43 15.66 -3.54
C SER A 420 -26.80 16.33 -3.45
N THR A 421 -27.61 16.27 -4.51
CA THR A 421 -28.95 16.84 -4.54
C THR A 421 -29.99 16.01 -3.80
N GLU A 422 -29.76 14.70 -3.68
CA GLU A 422 -30.65 13.76 -2.97
C GLU A 422 -30.38 13.77 -1.46
N PHE A 423 -29.12 13.96 -1.06
CA PHE A 423 -28.69 13.99 0.35
C PHE A 423 -28.03 15.33 0.75
N PRO A 424 -28.74 16.46 0.66
CA PRO A 424 -28.15 17.79 0.90
C PRO A 424 -27.66 18.00 2.33
N THR A 425 -28.29 17.36 3.32
CA THR A 425 -27.84 17.44 4.73
C THR A 425 -26.52 16.68 4.92
N VAL A 426 -26.43 15.45 4.41
CA VAL A 426 -25.20 14.63 4.47
C VAL A 426 -24.05 15.36 3.80
N LYS A 427 -24.30 15.95 2.62
CA LYS A 427 -23.31 16.78 1.94
C LYS A 427 -22.84 17.95 2.81
N SER A 428 -23.77 18.68 3.44
CA SER A 428 -23.43 19.81 4.32
C SER A 428 -22.61 19.40 5.55
N ASP A 429 -22.86 18.20 6.08
CA ASP A 429 -22.09 17.66 7.20
C ASP A 429 -20.65 17.33 6.76
N PHE A 430 -20.49 16.72 5.59
CA PHE A 430 -19.16 16.49 5.00
C PHE A 430 -18.43 17.78 4.60
N ASP A 431 -19.14 18.79 4.07
CA ASP A 431 -18.56 20.11 3.79
C ASP A 431 -17.98 20.71 5.08
N THR A 432 -18.71 20.59 6.19
CA THR A 432 -18.28 21.06 7.52
C THR A 432 -17.05 20.27 8.00
N ALA A 433 -17.12 18.94 7.96
CA ALA A 433 -16.02 18.06 8.37
C ALA A 433 -14.74 18.31 7.55
N PHE A 434 -14.89 18.52 6.24
CA PHE A 434 -13.78 18.86 5.36
C PHE A 434 -13.12 20.19 5.76
N HIS A 435 -13.91 21.25 5.98
CA HIS A 435 -13.35 22.55 6.37
C HIS A 435 -12.67 22.50 7.74
N GLU A 436 -13.25 21.82 8.73
CA GLU A 436 -12.63 21.61 10.04
C GLU A 436 -11.33 20.82 9.93
N TRP A 437 -11.32 19.75 9.12
CA TRP A 437 -10.12 18.96 8.87
C TRP A 437 -9.02 19.78 8.17
N VAL A 438 -9.36 20.60 7.17
CA VAL A 438 -8.39 21.46 6.48
C VAL A 438 -7.74 22.44 7.46
N GLU A 439 -8.51 23.07 8.36
CA GLU A 439 -7.98 24.04 9.33
C GLU A 439 -7.10 23.41 10.40
N THR A 440 -7.28 22.12 10.71
CA THR A 440 -6.63 21.45 11.84
C THR A 440 -5.51 20.50 11.43
N GLN A 441 -5.70 19.71 10.37
CA GLN A 441 -4.80 18.63 9.97
C GLN A 441 -4.37 18.72 8.50
N GLY A 442 -5.17 19.32 7.63
CA GLY A 442 -4.92 19.38 6.19
C GLY A 442 -3.90 20.42 5.71
N THR A 443 -3.17 21.06 6.63
CA THR A 443 -2.15 22.06 6.28
C THR A 443 -0.74 21.46 6.26
N PRO A 444 0.11 21.89 5.31
CA PRO A 444 1.49 21.42 5.24
C PRO A 444 2.29 21.88 6.47
N VAL A 445 3.17 21.00 6.95
CA VAL A 445 4.12 21.33 8.03
C VAL A 445 5.13 22.42 7.61
N THR A 446 5.32 22.59 6.30
CA THR A 446 6.18 23.61 5.71
C THR A 446 5.72 24.00 4.32
N ASP A 447 5.81 25.29 3.98
CA ASP A 447 5.54 25.79 2.63
C ASP A 447 6.64 25.44 1.61
N GLN A 448 7.77 24.89 2.07
CA GLN A 448 8.90 24.56 1.21
C GLN A 448 8.72 23.20 0.54
N ARG A 449 8.61 23.20 -0.79
CA ARG A 449 8.68 21.98 -1.60
C ARG A 449 9.98 21.22 -1.31
N GLN A 450 9.84 19.96 -0.94
CA GLN A 450 10.97 19.05 -0.77
C GLN A 450 11.18 18.26 -2.06
N THR A 451 12.41 18.25 -2.56
CA THR A 451 12.78 17.53 -3.78
C THR A 451 13.61 16.31 -3.43
N GLY A 452 13.15 15.14 -3.88
CA GLY A 452 13.83 13.89 -3.64
C GLY A 452 15.09 13.76 -4.50
N ARG A 453 16.15 13.16 -3.94
CA ARG A 453 17.43 12.95 -4.64
C ARG A 453 17.58 11.51 -5.10
N PHE A 454 16.86 11.17 -6.17
CA PHE A 454 16.92 9.84 -6.76
C PHE A 454 18.18 9.66 -7.63
N THR A 455 18.86 8.53 -7.44
CA THR A 455 19.93 8.07 -8.34
C THR A 455 19.36 7.63 -9.69
N ASP A 456 20.21 7.48 -10.70
CA ASP A 456 19.78 7.00 -12.02
C ASP A 456 19.17 5.59 -11.94
N GLU A 457 19.70 4.73 -11.06
CA GLU A 457 19.15 3.40 -10.82
C GLU A 457 17.76 3.46 -10.18
N MET A 458 17.55 4.32 -9.20
CA MET A 458 16.23 4.52 -8.59
C MET A 458 15.23 5.04 -9.62
N ARG A 459 15.61 6.04 -10.43
CA ARG A 459 14.73 6.56 -11.49
C ARG A 459 14.36 5.47 -12.50
N ALA A 460 15.34 4.66 -12.93
CA ALA A 460 15.09 3.56 -13.83
C ALA A 460 14.14 2.51 -13.21
N GLN A 461 14.27 2.21 -11.92
CA GLN A 461 13.33 1.33 -11.23
C GLN A 461 11.93 1.94 -11.13
N LEU A 462 11.81 3.22 -10.75
CA LEU A 462 10.50 3.88 -10.64
C LEU A 462 9.80 4.00 -12.00
N ALA A 463 10.54 4.20 -13.09
CA ALA A 463 9.99 4.15 -14.43
C ALA A 463 9.53 2.73 -14.82
N ASP A 464 10.32 1.69 -14.50
CA ASP A 464 9.96 0.27 -14.71
C ASP A 464 8.74 -0.15 -13.87
N LEU A 465 8.46 0.53 -12.76
CA LEU A 465 7.26 0.36 -11.93
C LEU A 465 6.11 1.31 -12.35
N GLY A 466 6.24 2.07 -13.44
CA GLY A 466 5.16 2.96 -13.89
C GLY A 466 4.90 4.17 -12.99
N TYR A 467 5.77 4.46 -12.02
CA TYR A 467 5.64 5.65 -11.17
C TYR A 467 6.12 6.93 -11.85
N LEU A 468 6.96 6.87 -12.88
CA LEU A 468 7.42 8.04 -13.63
C LEU A 468 6.73 8.10 -14.99
N VAL A 469 6.25 9.29 -15.35
CA VAL A 469 5.69 9.60 -16.66
C VAL A 469 6.84 10.17 -17.51
N ASP A 470 7.51 9.32 -18.28
CA ASP A 470 8.56 9.73 -19.23
C ASP A 470 8.00 10.19 -20.58
#